data_AF-A0A7S2JZQ6-F1
#
_entry.id   AF-A0A7S2JZQ6-F1
#
_cell.length_a   1.000
_cell.length_b   1.000
_cell.length_c   1.000
_cell.angle_alpha   90.00
_cell.angle_beta   90.00
_cell.angle_gamma   90.00
#
_symmetry.space_group_name_H-M   'P 1'
#
loop_
_entity.id
_entity.type
_entity.pdbx_description
1 polymer ?
#
loop_
_entity_poly.entity_id
_entity_poly.type
_entity_poly.pdbx_seq_one_letter_code
_entity_poly.pdbx_strand_id
1 'polypeptide(L)'
;GLDISIAGHDLLNDCLMMLPGKNPVVEKRQSSTSEMSTDYALSGPFSTQRSDKIWPSDTHKVVIVDRLCGEAVLRGSDIFVRGIICANKSIRKGAKCAVYTNVGTDLINRGTMIEAYNGICIYLGTGEAQVNRGEMFSLEKGLGVIMTTRVGPLLPPLNGVLCGRIMMQNIPSMVVAHALNAQPGETVIDMCAAPG
;
A
#
# COMPACT_ATOMS: atom_id res chain seq x y z
N GLY A 1 -0.86 -18.53 16.99
CA GLY A 1 -0.75 -17.75 15.74
C GLY A 1 0.48 -16.89 15.87
N LEU A 2 1.20 -16.62 14.77
CA LEU A 2 2.22 -15.58 14.80
C LEU A 2 1.50 -14.23 14.85
N ASP A 3 1.50 -13.62 16.04
CA ASP A 3 1.04 -12.24 16.19
C ASP A 3 2.12 -11.34 15.59
N ILE A 4 1.87 -10.82 14.38
CA ILE A 4 2.76 -9.87 13.74
C ILE A 4 2.44 -8.49 14.34
N SER A 5 3.16 -8.12 15.39
CA SER A 5 3.12 -6.76 15.92
C SER A 5 3.88 -5.84 14.95
N ILE A 6 3.17 -4.90 14.35
CA ILE A 6 3.75 -3.94 13.42
C ILE A 6 3.83 -2.60 14.14
N ALA A 7 5.07 -2.17 14.40
CA ALA A 7 5.39 -1.00 15.20
C ALA A 7 4.71 0.27 14.69
N GLY A 8 3.98 0.94 15.57
CA GLY A 8 3.43 2.28 15.34
C GLY A 8 4.48 3.36 15.56
N HIS A 9 4.21 4.55 15.03
CA HIS A 9 5.05 5.72 15.23
C HIS A 9 4.85 6.33 16.63
N ASP A 10 5.94 6.54 17.37
CA ASP A 10 5.95 7.04 18.76
C ASP A 10 5.16 8.35 18.97
N LEU A 11 5.06 9.21 17.94
CA LEU A 11 4.35 10.49 18.04
C LEU A 11 2.88 10.45 17.62
N LEU A 12 2.38 9.34 17.06
CA LEU A 12 1.05 9.31 16.43
C LEU A 12 0.08 8.29 17.02
N ASN A 13 0.54 7.34 17.85
CA ASN A 13 -0.28 6.24 18.39
C ASN A 13 -1.11 5.52 17.32
N ASP A 14 -0.67 5.54 16.06
CA ASP A 14 -1.26 4.81 14.95
C ASP A 14 -0.48 3.50 14.82
N CYS A 15 -0.72 2.55 15.74
CA CYS A 15 -0.17 1.20 15.66
C CYS A 15 -0.93 0.38 14.61
N LEU A 16 -0.28 -0.57 13.96
CA LEU A 16 -0.94 -1.56 13.13
C LEU A 16 -0.83 -2.91 13.85
N MET A 17 -1.93 -3.44 14.37
CA MET A 17 -1.98 -4.85 14.75
C MET A 17 -2.74 -5.62 13.68
N MET A 18 -2.02 -6.48 12.95
CA MET A 18 -2.64 -7.46 12.08
C MET A 18 -2.77 -8.77 12.83
N LEU A 19 -3.99 -9.08 13.25
CA LEU A 19 -4.32 -10.41 13.76
C LEU A 19 -4.71 -11.30 12.57
N PRO A 20 -4.19 -12.53 12.47
CA PRO A 20 -4.72 -13.48 11.50
C PRO A 20 -6.20 -13.72 11.82
N GLY A 21 -7.09 -13.44 10.85
CA GLY A 21 -8.52 -13.70 10.97
C GLY A 21 -8.75 -15.18 11.28
N LYS A 22 -9.56 -15.46 12.31
CA LYS A 22 -10.09 -16.82 12.48
C LYS A 22 -11.06 -17.06 11.33
N ASN A 23 -10.84 -18.11 10.55
CA ASN A 23 -11.79 -18.53 9.51
C ASN A 23 -13.21 -18.57 10.11
N PRO A 24 -14.20 -17.87 9.55
CA PRO A 24 -15.58 -18.11 9.94
C PRO A 24 -15.89 -19.56 9.60
N VAL A 25 -16.49 -20.27 10.56
CA VAL A 25 -17.03 -21.61 10.33
C VAL A 25 -18.07 -21.48 9.21
N VAL A 26 -17.76 -22.04 8.04
CA VAL A 26 -18.63 -22.00 6.87
C VAL A 26 -19.84 -22.90 7.16
N GLU A 27 -20.96 -22.31 7.58
CA GLU A 27 -22.26 -22.96 7.38
C GLU A 27 -22.59 -22.91 5.88
N LYS A 28 -22.81 -24.10 5.31
CA LYS A 28 -23.11 -24.29 3.89
C LYS A 28 -24.27 -23.42 3.43
N ARG A 29 -24.00 -22.45 2.55
CA ARG A 29 -24.99 -21.89 1.63
C ARG A 29 -24.56 -22.09 0.18
N GLN A 30 -25.50 -22.55 -0.62
CA GLN A 30 -25.34 -23.02 -1.99
C GLN A 30 -24.97 -21.88 -2.96
N SER A 31 -24.02 -22.21 -3.84
CA SER A 31 -23.73 -21.66 -5.19
C SER A 31 -24.11 -20.20 -5.52
N SER A 32 -23.10 -19.34 -5.69
CA SER A 32 -22.65 -18.81 -7.00
C SER A 32 -21.65 -17.66 -6.79
N THR A 33 -20.58 -17.64 -7.59
CA THR A 33 -19.49 -16.63 -7.63
C THR A 33 -18.74 -16.39 -6.31
N SER A 34 -17.71 -17.20 -6.04
CA SER A 34 -16.74 -16.93 -4.99
C SER A 34 -15.73 -15.89 -5.46
N GLU A 35 -15.99 -14.61 -5.19
CA GLU A 35 -14.90 -13.64 -5.07
C GLU A 35 -14.00 -14.11 -3.92
N MET A 36 -12.70 -14.21 -4.18
CA MET A 36 -11.72 -14.54 -3.15
C MET A 36 -11.60 -13.35 -2.21
N SER A 37 -12.46 -13.31 -1.18
CA SER A 37 -12.41 -12.33 -0.13
C SER A 37 -11.15 -12.56 0.69
N THR A 38 -10.16 -11.69 0.56
CA THR A 38 -9.06 -11.60 1.52
C THR A 38 -9.61 -10.96 2.79
N ASP A 39 -10.31 -11.74 3.60
CA ASP A 39 -10.96 -11.32 4.85
C ASP A 39 -9.93 -10.96 5.92
N TYR A 40 -9.18 -9.88 5.69
CA TYR A 40 -8.47 -9.15 6.74
C TYR A 40 -9.41 -8.04 7.21
N ALA A 41 -10.30 -8.38 8.15
CA ALA A 41 -11.07 -7.36 8.85
C ALA A 41 -10.12 -6.55 9.74
N LEU A 42 -9.91 -5.28 9.41
CA LEU A 42 -9.30 -4.30 10.33
C LEU A 42 -10.27 -4.08 11.50
N SER A 43 -10.27 -5.00 12.45
CA SER A 43 -11.07 -4.93 13.67
C SER A 43 -10.21 -4.39 14.82
N GLY A 44 -10.75 -3.43 15.57
CA GLY A 44 -10.06 -2.76 16.68
C GLY A 44 -10.13 -1.23 16.60
N PRO A 45 -9.39 -0.49 17.47
CA PRO A 45 -9.42 0.99 17.54
C PRO A 45 -8.96 1.71 16.25
N PHE A 46 -8.58 0.94 15.23
CA PHE A 46 -8.14 1.35 13.89
C PHE A 46 -9.28 1.80 12.97
N SER A 47 -10.54 1.57 13.36
CA SER A 47 -11.74 2.03 12.65
C SER A 47 -12.13 3.48 12.94
N THR A 48 -11.29 4.23 13.66
CA THR A 48 -11.61 5.62 14.01
C THR A 48 -11.46 6.52 12.78
N GLN A 49 -12.55 7.23 12.45
CA GLN A 49 -12.52 8.26 11.42
C GLN A 49 -11.46 9.31 11.78
N ARG A 50 -10.70 9.76 10.77
CA ARG A 50 -9.57 10.67 11.00
C ARG A 50 -9.99 12.07 11.47
N SER A 51 -11.28 12.39 11.44
CA SER A 51 -11.88 13.64 11.95
C SER A 51 -11.48 13.98 13.38
N ASP A 52 -11.10 12.97 14.17
CA ASP A 52 -10.87 13.12 15.61
C ASP A 52 -9.38 13.27 15.98
N LYS A 53 -8.46 13.33 14.99
CA LYS A 53 -7.00 13.35 15.22
C LYS A 53 -6.28 14.53 14.57
N ILE A 54 -5.32 15.09 15.29
CA ILE A 54 -4.43 16.16 14.81
C ILE A 54 -3.33 15.58 13.92
N TRP A 55 -3.09 16.19 12.76
CA TRP A 55 -1.99 15.83 11.87
C TRP A 55 -0.63 16.31 12.41
N PRO A 56 0.48 15.57 12.19
CA PRO A 56 1.82 15.95 12.66
C PRO A 56 2.46 17.09 11.84
N SER A 57 1.67 18.06 11.40
CA SER A 57 2.02 19.10 10.43
C SER A 57 3.21 19.98 10.84
N ASP A 58 3.53 20.03 12.13
CA ASP A 58 4.65 20.78 12.72
C ASP A 58 6.00 20.10 12.48
N THR A 59 6.04 18.76 12.44
CA THR A 59 7.27 17.99 12.22
C THR A 59 7.38 17.43 10.81
N HIS A 60 6.26 16.96 10.26
CA HIS A 60 6.19 16.29 8.97
C HIS A 60 4.98 16.76 8.19
N LYS A 61 5.11 16.86 6.87
CA LYS A 61 3.96 17.07 6.00
C LYS A 61 3.28 15.74 5.71
N VAL A 62 1.96 15.72 5.72
CA VAL A 62 1.17 14.52 5.50
C VAL A 62 0.92 14.31 4.02
N VAL A 63 1.14 13.06 3.60
CA VAL A 63 0.75 12.53 2.31
C VAL A 63 -0.11 11.30 2.55
N ILE A 64 -1.25 11.22 1.85
CA ILE A 64 -2.11 10.05 1.86
C ILE A 64 -2.10 9.46 0.45
N VAL A 65 -1.85 8.15 0.38
CA VAL A 65 -1.85 7.36 -0.85
C VAL A 65 -3.08 6.47 -0.94
N ASP A 66 -3.39 6.00 -2.14
CA ASP A 66 -4.40 4.96 -2.34
C ASP A 66 -3.97 3.60 -1.76
N ARG A 67 -4.93 2.68 -1.64
CA ARG A 67 -4.71 1.35 -1.08
C ARG A 67 -3.61 0.56 -1.80
N LEU A 68 -3.64 0.55 -3.13
CA LEU A 68 -2.70 -0.25 -3.94
C LEU A 68 -1.27 0.27 -3.82
N CYS A 69 -1.11 1.59 -3.78
CA CYS A 69 0.15 2.25 -3.52
C CYS A 69 0.64 1.94 -2.10
N GLY A 70 -0.23 1.96 -1.10
CA GLY A 70 0.13 1.58 0.26
C GLY A 70 0.65 0.13 0.37
N GLU A 71 -0.01 -0.81 -0.29
CA GLU A 71 0.45 -2.21 -0.38
C GLU A 71 1.80 -2.33 -1.10
N ALA A 72 2.03 -1.53 -2.14
CA ALA A 72 3.33 -1.48 -2.81
C ALA A 72 4.43 -0.94 -1.88
N VAL A 73 4.13 0.08 -1.07
CA VAL A 73 5.08 0.65 -0.09
C VAL A 73 5.45 -0.38 0.98
N LEU A 74 4.48 -1.15 1.49
CA LEU A 74 4.74 -2.24 2.43
C LEU A 74 5.60 -3.37 1.81
N ARG A 75 5.60 -3.48 0.47
CA ARG A 75 6.48 -4.37 -0.29
C ARG A 75 7.83 -3.75 -0.68
N GLY A 76 8.14 -2.54 -0.17
CA GLY A 76 9.43 -1.86 -0.37
C GLY A 76 9.43 -0.74 -1.41
N SER A 77 8.32 -0.50 -2.12
CA SER A 77 8.25 0.55 -3.14
C SER A 77 8.43 1.95 -2.55
N ASP A 78 8.95 2.87 -3.37
CA ASP A 78 8.74 4.30 -3.20
C ASP A 78 7.38 4.72 -3.78
N ILE A 79 6.99 5.97 -3.58
CA ILE A 79 5.67 6.46 -3.94
C ILE A 79 5.76 7.29 -5.22
N PHE A 80 4.98 6.91 -6.22
CA PHE A 80 4.84 7.65 -7.46
C PHE A 80 3.64 8.61 -7.40
N VAL A 81 3.70 9.71 -8.15
CA VAL A 81 2.69 10.79 -8.11
C VAL A 81 1.25 10.33 -8.35
N ARG A 82 1.06 9.23 -9.10
CA ARG A 82 -0.26 8.65 -9.36
C ARG A 82 -0.93 8.05 -8.14
N GLY A 83 -0.14 7.47 -7.23
CA GLY A 83 -0.65 6.85 -6.01
C GLY A 83 -1.02 7.86 -4.92
N ILE A 84 -0.65 9.14 -5.06
CA ILE A 84 -0.95 10.18 -4.08
C ILE A 84 -2.37 10.70 -4.30
N ILE A 85 -3.21 10.61 -3.26
CA ILE A 85 -4.60 11.08 -3.28
C ILE A 85 -4.79 12.39 -2.52
N CYS A 86 -4.12 12.56 -1.38
CA CYS A 86 -4.19 13.78 -0.56
C CYS A 86 -2.79 14.21 -0.12
N ALA A 87 -2.57 15.51 0.00
CA ALA A 87 -1.29 16.06 0.42
C ALA A 87 -1.44 17.47 1.01
N ASN A 88 -0.65 17.80 2.04
CA ASN A 88 -0.67 19.14 2.64
C ASN A 88 -0.37 20.24 1.60
N LYS A 89 -1.04 21.39 1.74
CA LYS A 89 -0.87 22.55 0.85
C LYS A 89 0.58 23.00 0.68
N SER A 90 1.34 22.93 1.76
CA SER A 90 2.68 23.51 1.89
C SER A 90 3.83 22.57 1.48
N ILE A 91 3.52 21.40 0.91
CA ILE A 91 4.57 20.47 0.48
C ILE A 91 5.38 21.06 -0.67
N ARG A 92 6.69 21.09 -0.45
CA ARG A 92 7.72 21.35 -1.46
C ARG A 92 8.67 20.18 -1.57
N LYS A 93 9.39 20.10 -2.69
CA LYS A 93 10.50 19.15 -2.85
C LYS A 93 11.49 19.28 -1.68
N GLY A 94 11.93 18.15 -1.13
CA GLY A 94 12.78 18.05 0.06
C GLY A 94 12.03 18.07 1.39
N ALA A 95 10.71 18.26 1.40
CA ALA A 95 9.94 18.22 2.65
C ALA A 95 9.90 16.81 3.22
N LYS A 96 10.11 16.70 4.54
CA LYS A 96 9.88 15.46 5.29
C LYS A 96 8.39 15.18 5.33
N CYS A 97 8.02 13.95 4.97
CA CYS A 97 6.65 13.51 4.86
C CYS A 97 6.34 12.36 5.81
N ALA A 98 5.18 12.42 6.45
CA ALA A 98 4.52 11.30 7.09
C ALA A 98 3.52 10.73 6.09
N VAL A 99 3.65 9.43 5.80
CA VAL A 99 2.86 8.76 4.76
C VAL A 99 1.80 7.87 5.38
N TYR A 100 0.60 7.98 4.85
CA TYR A 100 -0.54 7.15 5.22
C TYR A 100 -1.17 6.53 3.98
N THR A 101 -1.81 5.37 4.14
CA THR A 101 -2.66 4.76 3.11
C THR A 101 -4.13 4.89 3.49
N ASN A 102 -4.97 5.24 2.52
CA ASN A 102 -6.41 5.18 2.68
C ASN A 102 -6.90 3.73 2.59
N VAL A 103 -7.54 3.27 3.66
CA VAL A 103 -8.15 1.93 3.74
C VAL A 103 -9.67 1.97 3.82
N GLY A 104 -10.26 3.17 3.95
CA GLY A 104 -11.70 3.36 3.88
C GLY A 104 -12.26 3.05 2.48
N THR A 105 -13.54 2.70 2.44
CA THR A 105 -14.30 2.46 1.19
C THR A 105 -14.77 3.76 0.53
N ASP A 106 -14.59 4.90 1.19
CA ASP A 106 -15.03 6.19 0.70
C ASP A 106 -14.26 6.61 -0.56
N LEU A 107 -15.00 7.12 -1.55
CA LEU A 107 -14.43 7.68 -2.77
C LEU A 107 -13.83 9.05 -2.47
N ILE A 108 -12.50 9.10 -2.42
CA ILE A 108 -11.75 10.32 -2.14
C ILE A 108 -11.15 10.85 -3.44
N ASN A 109 -11.57 12.05 -3.82
CA ASN A 109 -11.09 12.69 -5.04
C ASN A 109 -9.59 12.98 -4.92
N ARG A 110 -8.84 12.65 -5.96
CA ARG A 110 -7.41 12.96 -6.04
C ARG A 110 -7.20 14.47 -6.03
N GLY A 111 -6.27 14.92 -5.19
CA GLY A 111 -6.01 16.34 -4.96
C GLY A 111 -6.73 16.92 -3.74
N THR A 112 -7.50 16.10 -3.01
CA THR A 112 -8.16 16.51 -1.76
C THR A 112 -7.14 17.04 -0.76
N MET A 113 -7.57 18.07 -0.03
CA MET A 113 -6.77 18.70 1.02
C MET A 113 -6.76 17.82 2.26
N ILE A 114 -5.65 17.80 3.00
CA ILE A 114 -5.51 16.95 4.19
C ILE A 114 -6.54 17.32 5.26
N GLU A 115 -6.88 18.61 5.35
CA GLU A 115 -7.88 19.16 6.27
C GLU A 115 -9.31 18.69 5.94
N ALA A 116 -9.56 18.29 4.69
CA ALA A 116 -10.85 17.78 4.23
C ALA A 116 -10.91 16.25 4.21
N TYR A 117 -9.81 15.56 4.54
CA TYR A 117 -9.79 14.10 4.59
C TYR A 117 -10.44 13.61 5.88
N ASN A 118 -11.53 12.84 5.74
CA ASN A 118 -12.30 12.27 6.85
C ASN A 118 -12.35 10.72 6.83
N GLY A 119 -11.63 10.09 5.90
CA GLY A 119 -11.60 8.64 5.74
C GLY A 119 -10.79 7.92 6.82
N ILE A 120 -10.73 6.59 6.68
CA ILE A 120 -9.90 5.72 7.51
C ILE A 120 -8.54 5.57 6.85
N CYS A 121 -7.46 5.92 7.56
CA CYS A 121 -6.10 5.80 7.07
C CYS A 121 -5.18 5.08 8.06
N ILE A 122 -4.15 4.43 7.51
CA ILE A 122 -3.12 3.72 8.27
C ILE A 122 -1.76 4.34 7.99
N TYR A 123 -0.94 4.52 9.02
CA TYR A 123 0.42 5.03 8.89
C TYR A 123 1.36 3.99 8.26
N LEU A 124 2.16 4.42 7.28
CA LEU A 124 3.08 3.56 6.54
C LEU A 124 4.55 3.82 6.85
N GLY A 125 4.90 5.01 7.34
CA GLY A 125 6.28 5.42 7.55
C GLY A 125 6.54 6.87 7.16
N THR A 126 7.83 7.23 7.09
CA THR A 126 8.27 8.56 6.68
C THR A 126 9.04 8.53 5.36
N GLY A 127 9.04 9.66 4.66
CA GLY A 127 9.78 9.84 3.43
C GLY A 127 10.13 11.29 3.14
N GLU A 128 10.68 11.55 1.97
CA GLU A 128 11.03 12.88 1.47
C GLU A 128 10.35 13.14 0.13
N ALA A 129 9.62 14.24 0.03
CA ALA A 129 8.94 14.65 -1.19
C ALA A 129 9.94 14.99 -2.30
N GLN A 130 9.74 14.43 -3.49
CA GLN A 130 10.59 14.67 -4.66
C GLN A 130 10.03 15.72 -5.63
N VAL A 131 8.80 16.14 -5.40
CA VAL A 131 8.07 17.14 -6.18
C VAL A 131 7.26 18.05 -5.26
N ASN A 132 6.86 19.21 -5.77
CA ASN A 132 5.93 20.10 -5.06
C ASN A 132 4.49 19.58 -5.13
N ARG A 133 3.61 20.06 -4.26
CA ARG A 133 2.18 19.65 -4.28
C ARG A 133 1.51 19.81 -5.65
N GLY A 134 1.77 20.93 -6.35
CA GLY A 134 1.17 21.15 -7.67
C GLY A 134 1.53 20.03 -8.66
N GLU A 135 2.80 19.66 -8.68
CA GLU A 135 3.35 18.58 -9.51
C GLU A 135 2.85 17.19 -9.09
N MET A 136 2.64 16.96 -7.79
CA MET A 136 2.01 15.71 -7.30
C MET A 136 0.70 15.45 -8.02
N PHE A 137 -0.09 16.50 -8.30
CA PHE A 137 -1.43 16.34 -8.88
C PHE A 137 -1.53 16.65 -10.37
N SER A 138 -0.60 17.42 -10.95
CA SER A 138 -0.58 17.69 -12.39
C SER A 138 0.14 16.63 -13.23
N LEU A 139 1.14 15.94 -12.66
CA LEU A 139 1.95 14.98 -13.42
C LEU A 139 1.23 13.62 -13.62
N GLU A 140 1.53 12.99 -14.75
CA GLU A 140 1.04 11.63 -15.08
C GLU A 140 1.93 10.51 -14.56
N LYS A 141 3.21 10.77 -14.47
CA LYS A 141 4.23 9.82 -14.02
C LYS A 141 5.35 10.57 -13.31
N GLY A 142 6.10 9.84 -12.49
CA GLY A 142 7.23 10.40 -11.76
C GLY A 142 7.20 10.04 -10.29
N LEU A 143 8.37 10.16 -9.67
CA LEU A 143 8.58 9.89 -8.26
C LEU A 143 7.98 11.03 -7.42
N GLY A 144 7.08 10.67 -6.50
CA GLY A 144 6.40 11.60 -5.61
C GLY A 144 7.12 11.74 -4.28
N VAL A 145 7.38 10.63 -3.60
CA VAL A 145 8.03 10.57 -2.29
C VAL A 145 8.99 9.37 -2.26
N ILE A 146 10.24 9.61 -1.86
CA ILE A 146 11.19 8.53 -1.52
C ILE A 146 10.95 8.15 -0.07
N MET A 147 10.73 6.87 0.20
CA MET A 147 10.44 6.41 1.56
C MET A 147 11.76 6.19 2.33
N THR A 148 11.91 6.89 3.45
CA THR A 148 13.08 6.84 4.34
C THR A 148 12.92 5.73 5.37
N THR A 149 11.73 5.63 5.96
CA THR A 149 11.38 4.58 6.93
C THR A 149 10.05 3.97 6.52
N ARG A 150 9.93 2.66 6.70
CA ARG A 150 8.70 1.91 6.41
C ARG A 150 8.33 1.12 7.64
N VAL A 151 7.04 1.04 7.88
CA VAL A 151 6.46 0.18 8.89
C VAL A 151 6.52 -1.26 8.37
N GLY A 152 7.04 -2.19 9.18
CA GLY A 152 7.26 -3.59 8.81
C GLY A 152 8.71 -3.90 8.41
N PRO A 153 8.97 -5.06 7.75
CA PRO A 153 10.31 -5.44 7.36
C PRO A 153 10.89 -4.45 6.34
N LEU A 154 12.17 -4.10 6.50
CA LEU A 154 12.85 -3.19 5.57
C LEU A 154 13.13 -3.94 4.26
N LEU A 155 12.26 -3.74 3.28
CA LEU A 155 12.40 -4.25 1.92
C LEU A 155 12.94 -3.15 1.00
N PRO A 156 13.97 -3.42 0.17
CA PRO A 156 14.49 -2.44 -0.76
C PRO A 156 13.50 -2.20 -1.93
N PRO A 157 13.48 -0.99 -2.51
CA PRO A 157 12.80 -0.78 -3.78
C PRO A 157 13.52 -1.58 -4.87
N LEU A 158 12.79 -2.45 -5.55
CA LEU A 158 13.33 -3.31 -6.61
C LEU A 158 13.06 -2.77 -8.02
N ASN A 159 12.42 -1.60 -8.12
CA ASN A 159 12.17 -0.97 -9.41
C ASN A 159 13.50 -0.63 -10.11
N GLY A 160 13.68 -1.12 -11.34
CA GLY A 160 14.91 -0.87 -12.10
C GLY A 160 16.09 -1.78 -11.75
N VAL A 161 15.97 -2.67 -10.76
CA VAL A 161 17.04 -3.58 -10.36
C VAL A 161 17.09 -4.76 -11.32
N LEU A 162 18.25 -4.99 -11.95
CA LEU A 162 18.49 -6.11 -12.86
C LEU A 162 17.39 -6.27 -13.93
N CYS A 163 16.96 -5.17 -14.55
CA CYS A 163 15.93 -5.16 -15.58
C CYS A 163 16.17 -6.22 -16.66
N GLY A 164 15.13 -6.98 -16.98
CA GLY A 164 15.18 -8.07 -17.97
C GLY A 164 15.89 -9.34 -17.49
N ARG A 165 16.40 -9.37 -16.24
CA ARG A 165 17.03 -10.56 -15.64
C ARG A 165 16.28 -11.10 -14.45
N ILE A 166 15.53 -10.27 -13.74
CA ILE A 166 14.69 -10.69 -12.60
C ILE A 166 13.25 -10.20 -12.79
N MET A 167 12.32 -10.95 -12.21
CA MET A 167 10.90 -10.59 -12.12
C MET A 167 10.46 -10.74 -10.67
N MET A 168 9.70 -9.77 -10.17
CA MET A 168 9.10 -9.88 -8.84
C MET A 168 7.88 -10.82 -8.91
N GLN A 169 8.04 -12.04 -8.43
CA GLN A 169 6.96 -13.01 -8.27
C GLN A 169 6.88 -13.52 -6.84
N ASN A 170 5.66 -13.83 -6.39
CA ASN A 170 5.48 -14.53 -5.13
C ASN A 170 5.90 -16.00 -5.28
N ILE A 171 6.25 -16.66 -4.18
CA ILE A 171 6.68 -18.07 -4.18
C ILE A 171 5.61 -19.00 -4.80
N PRO A 172 4.31 -18.89 -4.46
CA PRO A 172 3.28 -19.72 -5.10
C PRO A 172 3.26 -19.64 -6.63
N SER A 173 3.41 -18.45 -7.21
CA SER A 173 3.48 -18.26 -8.67
C SER A 173 4.68 -18.97 -9.28
N MET A 174 5.85 -18.92 -8.62
CA MET A 174 7.02 -19.68 -9.07
C MET A 174 6.78 -21.20 -9.01
N VAL A 175 6.11 -21.68 -7.96
CA VAL A 175 5.76 -23.09 -7.80
C VAL A 175 4.84 -23.57 -8.92
N VAL A 176 3.91 -22.75 -9.41
CA VAL A 176 3.03 -23.11 -10.54
C VAL A 176 3.85 -23.43 -11.80
N ALA A 177 4.83 -22.60 -12.14
CA ALA A 177 5.69 -22.83 -13.29
C ALA A 177 6.54 -24.11 -13.12
N HIS A 178 7.06 -24.35 -11.91
CA HIS A 178 7.79 -25.58 -11.61
C HIS A 178 6.89 -26.82 -11.65
N ALA A 179 5.66 -26.74 -11.17
CA ALA A 179 4.69 -27.84 -11.18
C ALA A 179 4.22 -28.18 -12.60
N LEU A 180 4.08 -27.19 -13.48
CA LEU A 180 3.78 -27.40 -14.89
C LEU A 180 4.90 -28.19 -15.58
N ASN A 181 6.16 -27.94 -15.20
CA ASN A 181 7.34 -28.67 -15.68
C ASN A 181 7.41 -28.81 -17.21
N ALA A 182 7.13 -27.71 -17.94
CA ALA A 182 7.17 -27.69 -19.39
C ALA A 182 8.55 -28.09 -19.92
N GLN A 183 8.59 -29.01 -20.89
CA GLN A 183 9.81 -29.54 -21.49
C GLN A 183 10.12 -28.89 -22.84
N PRO A 184 11.39 -28.85 -23.27
CA PRO A 184 11.75 -28.38 -24.60
C PRO A 184 11.02 -29.17 -25.69
N GLY A 185 10.33 -28.46 -26.59
CA GLY A 185 9.56 -29.05 -27.69
C GLY A 185 8.07 -29.25 -27.40
N GLU A 186 7.60 -28.97 -26.19
CA GLU A 186 6.18 -29.02 -25.85
C GLU A 186 5.43 -27.77 -26.30
N THR A 187 4.15 -27.95 -26.64
CA THR A 187 3.21 -26.85 -26.88
C THR A 187 2.51 -26.51 -25.57
N VAL A 188 2.75 -25.31 -25.05
CA VAL A 188 2.14 -24.79 -23.82
C VAL A 188 1.19 -23.65 -24.16
N ILE A 189 0.02 -23.63 -23.51
CA ILE A 189 -0.94 -22.53 -23.59
C ILE A 189 -1.22 -21.99 -22.19
N ASP A 190 -0.98 -20.69 -22.02
CA ASP A 190 -1.49 -19.94 -20.88
C ASP A 190 -2.65 -19.06 -21.36
N MET A 191 -3.86 -19.40 -20.91
CA MET A 191 -5.09 -18.70 -21.29
C MET A 191 -5.21 -17.31 -20.62
N CYS A 192 -4.45 -17.05 -19.55
CA CYS A 192 -4.55 -15.86 -18.71
C CYS A 192 -3.16 -15.25 -18.39
N ALA A 193 -2.34 -15.09 -19.43
CA ALA A 193 -0.92 -14.76 -19.31
C ALA A 193 -0.59 -13.28 -19.00
N ALA A 194 -1.57 -12.40 -18.80
CA ALA A 194 -1.27 -10.99 -18.50
C ALA A 194 -0.95 -10.82 -17.00
N PRO A 195 0.11 -10.08 -16.61
CA PRO A 195 1.05 -9.31 -17.43
C PRO A 195 2.30 -10.08 -17.92
N GLY A 196 2.42 -11.36 -17.57
CA GLY A 196 3.50 -12.26 -17.99
C GLY A 196 3.48 -13.54 -17.17
#